data_AF-A0A1X6YWT3-F1
#
_entry.id   AF-A0A1X6YWT3-F1
#
_cell.length_a   1.000
_cell.length_b   1.000
_cell.length_c   1.000
_cell.angle_alpha   90.00
_cell.angle_beta   90.00
_cell.angle_gamma   90.00
#
_symmetry.space_group_name_H-M   'P 1'
#
loop_
_entity.id
_entity.type
_entity.pdbx_description
1 polymer ?
#
loop_
_entity_poly.entity_id
_entity_poly.type
_entity_poly.pdbx_seq_one_letter_code
_entity_poly.pdbx_strand_id
1 'polypeptide(L)'
;MTDDVTAALILGAAVWESGPSPTLQRRTAHAAALYHAGRVAYLVPCGGLGRHPPSEGEAMRDLLLEAGVPDTAIHPETTSRDTLENIRNALPILRRIGASRVIIVTDAPHLPRALMVARRLGLRARGSAPRGGARIGTQTRMALREIPACAAYLWRLRRL
;
A
#
# COMPACT_ATOMS: atom_id res chain seq x y z
N MET A 1 -2.87 25.51 14.11
CA MET A 1 -2.19 24.61 13.15
C MET A 1 -2.74 23.23 13.42
N THR A 2 -3.72 22.76 12.65
CA THR A 2 -4.12 21.36 12.71
C THR A 2 -2.99 20.56 12.09
N ASP A 3 -2.30 19.74 12.87
CA ASP A 3 -1.31 18.83 12.32
C ASP A 3 -1.98 17.96 11.26
N ASP A 4 -1.42 17.97 10.04
CA ASP A 4 -1.94 17.18 8.93
C ASP A 4 -1.85 15.69 9.29
N VAL A 5 -3.00 15.06 9.52
CA VAL A 5 -3.10 13.62 9.79
C VAL A 5 -2.48 12.84 8.64
N THR A 6 -1.45 12.05 8.95
CA THR A 6 -0.76 11.21 7.97
C THR A 6 -1.15 9.75 8.15
N ALA A 7 -1.58 9.08 7.09
CA ALA A 7 -1.85 7.64 7.08
C ALA A 7 -0.79 6.89 6.25
N ALA A 8 -0.49 5.64 6.63
CA ALA A 8 0.21 4.72 5.74
C ALA A 8 -0.79 3.95 4.88
N LEU A 9 -0.60 4.00 3.56
CA LEU A 9 -1.34 3.18 2.60
C LEU A 9 -0.45 2.00 2.20
N ILE A 10 -0.81 0.78 2.60
CA ILE A 10 0.01 -0.41 2.40
C ILE A 10 -0.49 -1.14 1.16
N LEU A 11 0.34 -1.21 0.12
CA LEU A 11 -0.04 -1.92 -1.09
C LEU A 11 0.16 -3.42 -0.95
N GLY A 12 -0.89 -4.16 -1.30
CA GLY A 12 -0.93 -5.61 -1.38
C GLY A 12 0.14 -6.25 -2.29
N ALA A 13 0.28 -7.57 -2.16
CA ALA A 13 1.30 -8.36 -2.84
C ALA A 13 0.81 -9.78 -3.19
N ALA A 14 0.72 -10.66 -2.18
CA ALA A 14 0.15 -12.00 -2.30
C ALA A 14 -0.07 -12.63 -0.91
N VAL A 15 -1.14 -13.41 -0.80
CA VAL A 15 -1.32 -14.46 0.23
C VAL A 15 -1.08 -15.82 -0.44
N TRP A 16 -0.22 -16.63 0.16
CA TRP A 16 0.07 -18.01 -0.25
C TRP A 16 -0.76 -18.99 0.56
N GLU A 17 -0.77 -20.26 0.17
CA GLU A 17 -1.42 -21.32 0.95
C GLU A 17 -0.84 -21.43 2.37
N SER A 18 0.46 -21.16 2.53
CA SER A 18 1.13 -21.10 3.84
C SER A 18 0.95 -19.78 4.60
N GLY A 19 0.10 -18.87 4.10
CA GLY A 19 -0.17 -17.57 4.71
C GLY A 19 0.41 -16.37 3.95
N PRO A 20 0.52 -15.19 4.60
CA PRO A 20 1.01 -13.97 3.97
C PRO A 20 2.38 -14.17 3.31
N SER A 21 2.55 -13.73 2.06
CA SER A 21 3.86 -13.85 1.39
C SER A 21 4.94 -13.05 2.13
N PRO A 22 6.23 -13.39 2.00
CA PRO A 22 7.33 -12.62 2.59
C PRO A 22 7.31 -11.14 2.20
N THR A 23 6.83 -10.82 0.98
CA THR A 23 6.67 -9.43 0.55
C THR A 23 5.54 -8.73 1.29
N LEU A 24 4.39 -9.39 1.47
CA LEU A 24 3.29 -8.85 2.25
C LEU A 24 3.73 -8.59 3.70
N GLN A 25 4.36 -9.59 4.34
CA GLN A 25 4.90 -9.47 5.69
C GLN A 25 5.89 -8.30 5.85
N ARG A 26 6.87 -8.17 4.95
CA ARG A 26 7.86 -7.07 5.03
C ARG A 26 7.22 -5.69 4.89
N ARG A 27 6.24 -5.53 4.00
CA ARG A 27 5.53 -4.25 3.83
C ARG A 27 4.71 -3.92 5.07
N THR A 28 3.99 -4.90 5.61
CA THR A 28 3.19 -4.72 6.82
C THR A 28 4.04 -4.40 8.04
N ALA A 29 5.14 -5.13 8.25
CA ALA A 29 6.07 -4.87 9.34
C ALA A 29 6.68 -3.46 9.25
N HIS A 30 7.01 -3.00 8.03
CA HIS A 30 7.49 -1.63 7.81
C HIS A 30 6.41 -0.58 8.13
N ALA A 31 5.15 -0.85 7.79
CA ALA A 31 4.04 0.03 8.13
C ALA A 31 3.79 0.10 9.64
N ALA A 32 3.86 -1.04 10.35
CA ALA A 32 3.80 -1.09 11.81
C ALA A 32 4.94 -0.27 12.44
N ALA A 33 6.16 -0.38 11.92
CA ALA A 33 7.29 0.42 12.39
C ALA A 33 7.07 1.94 12.18
N LEU A 34 6.44 2.36 11.08
CA LEU A 34 6.07 3.76 10.86
C LEU A 34 5.03 4.24 11.89
N TYR A 35 4.06 3.39 12.24
CA TYR A 35 3.05 3.69 13.25
C TYR A 35 3.69 3.86 14.64
N HIS A 36 4.48 2.88 15.07
CA HIS A 36 5.15 2.89 16.38
C HIS A 36 6.17 4.03 16.51
N ALA A 37 6.75 4.49 15.41
CA ALA A 37 7.62 5.66 15.38
C ALA A 37 6.86 7.00 15.36
N GLY A 38 5.53 6.99 15.48
CA GLY A 38 4.69 8.20 15.44
C GLY A 38 4.66 8.90 14.08
N ARG A 39 5.08 8.22 13.00
CA ARG A 39 5.16 8.84 11.66
C ARG A 39 3.84 8.83 10.91
N VAL A 40 2.90 7.98 11.32
CA VAL A 40 1.54 7.88 10.79
C VAL A 40 0.57 7.62 11.94
N ALA A 41 -0.63 8.18 11.85
CA ALA A 41 -1.69 7.98 12.84
C ALA A 41 -2.60 6.79 12.50
N TYR A 42 -2.70 6.45 11.22
CA TYR A 42 -3.59 5.39 10.72
C TYR A 42 -2.89 4.51 9.68
N LEU A 43 -3.33 3.27 9.59
CA LEU A 43 -2.86 2.26 8.66
C LEU A 43 -4.02 1.80 7.79
N VAL A 44 -3.84 1.87 6.47
CA VAL A 44 -4.82 1.45 5.46
C VAL A 44 -4.21 0.29 4.67
N PRO A 45 -4.34 -0.96 5.15
CA PRO A 45 -3.91 -2.13 4.39
C PRO A 45 -4.86 -2.37 3.21
N CYS A 46 -4.33 -2.38 1.98
CA CYS A 46 -5.12 -2.55 0.76
C CYS A 46 -4.79 -3.83 0.01
N GLY A 47 -5.84 -4.55 -0.38
CA GLY A 47 -5.80 -5.64 -1.34
C GLY A 47 -6.92 -6.64 -1.09
N GLY A 48 -7.53 -7.11 -2.16
CA GLY A 48 -8.65 -8.02 -2.11
C GLY A 48 -8.26 -9.48 -2.01
N LEU A 49 -9.24 -10.37 -2.23
CA LEU A 49 -9.02 -11.81 -2.29
C LEU A 49 -8.11 -12.14 -3.47
N GLY A 50 -6.92 -12.65 -3.14
CA GLY A 50 -5.96 -13.16 -4.13
C GLY A 50 -6.28 -14.60 -4.51
N ARG A 51 -5.21 -15.40 -4.68
CA ARG A 51 -5.34 -16.82 -5.02
C ARG A 51 -5.81 -17.68 -3.84
N HIS A 52 -5.41 -17.28 -2.63
CA HIS A 52 -5.73 -17.97 -1.39
C HIS A 52 -6.37 -16.97 -0.42
N PRO A 53 -7.37 -17.40 0.38
CA PRO A 53 -7.91 -16.57 1.44
C PRO A 53 -6.92 -16.43 2.61
N PRO A 54 -7.08 -15.41 3.47
CA PRO A 54 -8.04 -14.31 3.37
C PRO A 54 -7.62 -13.27 2.31
N SER A 55 -8.36 -12.15 2.20
CA SER A 55 -7.89 -11.03 1.37
C SER A 55 -6.54 -10.49 1.86
N GLU A 56 -5.79 -9.85 0.98
CA GLU A 56 -4.50 -9.26 1.37
C GLU A 56 -4.68 -8.17 2.45
N GLY A 57 -5.77 -7.39 2.39
CA GLY A 57 -6.13 -6.39 3.38
C GLY A 57 -6.41 -6.98 4.76
N GLU A 58 -7.13 -8.11 4.82
CA GLU A 58 -7.39 -8.85 6.07
C GLU A 58 -6.09 -9.46 6.62
N ALA A 59 -5.32 -10.16 5.78
CA ALA A 59 -4.04 -10.74 6.16
C ALA A 59 -3.09 -9.69 6.76
N MET A 60 -3.06 -8.48 6.18
CA MET A 60 -2.27 -7.38 6.73
C MET A 60 -2.85 -6.82 8.03
N ARG A 61 -4.18 -6.78 8.21
CA ARG A 61 -4.79 -6.37 9.50
C ARG A 61 -4.33 -7.29 10.62
N ASP A 62 -4.39 -8.60 10.41
CA ASP A 62 -4.02 -9.57 11.44
C ASP A 62 -2.55 -9.41 11.85
N LEU A 63 -1.65 -9.27 10.86
CA LEU A 63 -0.23 -8.98 11.10
C LEU A 63 0.01 -7.64 11.83
N LEU A 64 -0.83 -6.62 11.61
CA LEU A 64 -0.72 -5.34 12.32
C LEU A 64 -1.20 -5.44 13.77
N LEU A 65 -2.27 -6.20 14.02
CA LEU A 65 -2.76 -6.49 15.36
C LEU A 65 -1.71 -7.28 16.15
N GLU A 66 -1.11 -8.31 15.55
CA GLU A 66 0.00 -9.08 16.11
C GLU A 66 1.22 -8.19 16.43
N ALA A 67 1.46 -7.16 15.61
CA ALA A 67 2.51 -6.17 15.84
C ALA A 67 2.15 -5.10 16.90
N GLY A 68 1.02 -5.23 17.60
CA GLY A 68 0.60 -4.34 18.68
C GLY A 68 -0.02 -3.02 18.23
N VAL A 69 -0.44 -2.91 16.97
CA VAL A 69 -1.23 -1.75 16.51
C VAL A 69 -2.67 -1.93 16.98
N PRO A 70 -3.30 -0.92 17.61
CA PRO A 70 -4.70 -1.01 18.02
C PRO A 70 -5.63 -1.08 16.80
N ASP A 71 -6.69 -1.89 16.87
CA ASP A 71 -7.65 -2.07 15.78
C ASP A 71 -8.29 -0.75 15.31
N THR A 72 -8.47 0.21 16.23
CA THR A 72 -8.98 1.56 15.95
C THR A 72 -8.09 2.37 15.01
N ALA A 73 -6.81 2.00 14.85
CA ALA A 73 -5.88 2.63 13.93
C ALA A 73 -5.81 1.93 12.56
N ILE A 74 -6.47 0.78 12.39
CA ILE A 74 -6.38 -0.06 11.20
C ILE A 74 -7.68 0.05 10.41
N HIS A 75 -7.58 0.39 9.12
CA HIS A 75 -8.73 0.52 8.23
C HIS A 75 -8.51 -0.27 6.94
N PRO A 76 -8.80 -1.58 6.95
CA PRO A 76 -8.56 -2.43 5.80
C PRO A 76 -9.45 -2.08 4.61
N GLU A 77 -8.88 -2.25 3.42
CA GLU A 77 -9.57 -2.24 2.15
C GLU A 77 -9.35 -3.59 1.47
N THR A 78 -10.43 -4.33 1.24
CA THR A 78 -10.39 -5.79 0.96
C THR A 78 -10.96 -6.15 -0.41
N THR A 79 -11.03 -5.19 -1.35
CA THR A 79 -11.69 -5.37 -2.65
C THR A 79 -10.78 -5.12 -3.86
N SER A 80 -9.65 -4.46 -3.66
CA SER A 80 -8.76 -4.07 -4.75
C SER A 80 -7.97 -5.21 -5.37
N ARG A 81 -7.78 -5.18 -6.70
CA ARG A 81 -7.04 -6.22 -7.44
C ARG A 81 -5.76 -5.71 -8.07
N ASP A 82 -5.59 -4.40 -8.14
CA ASP A 82 -4.40 -3.75 -8.67
C ASP A 82 -4.05 -2.48 -7.88
N THR A 83 -2.92 -1.86 -8.21
CA THR A 83 -2.47 -0.66 -7.50
C THR A 83 -3.36 0.56 -7.70
N LEU A 84 -4.05 0.67 -8.84
CA LEU A 84 -5.01 1.76 -9.03
C LEU A 84 -6.23 1.56 -8.16
N GLU A 85 -6.77 0.35 -8.12
CA GLU A 85 -7.85 -0.01 -7.21
C GLU A 85 -7.43 0.23 -5.76
N ASN A 86 -6.23 -0.22 -5.34
CA ASN A 86 -5.73 0.01 -3.97
C ASN A 86 -5.79 1.49 -3.59
N ILE A 87 -5.25 2.37 -4.45
CA ILE A 87 -5.19 3.80 -4.14
C ILE A 87 -6.57 4.45 -4.26
N ARG A 88 -7.36 4.10 -5.27
CA ARG A 88 -8.70 4.67 -5.51
C ARG A 88 -9.67 4.26 -4.41
N ASN A 89 -9.70 2.99 -4.04
CA ASN A 89 -10.62 2.44 -3.04
C ASN A 89 -10.23 2.89 -1.61
N ALA A 90 -8.96 3.24 -1.39
CA ALA A 90 -8.54 3.87 -0.15
C ALA A 90 -8.99 5.34 0.02
N LEU A 91 -9.30 6.07 -1.05
CA LEU A 91 -9.73 7.47 -0.97
C LEU A 91 -10.91 7.71 0.01
N PRO A 92 -12.04 6.98 -0.06
CA PRO A 92 -13.12 7.16 0.91
C PRO A 92 -12.69 6.84 2.34
N ILE A 93 -11.81 5.87 2.56
CA ILE A 93 -11.26 5.54 3.88
C ILE A 93 -10.42 6.70 4.40
N LEU A 94 -9.48 7.21 3.59
CA LEU A 94 -8.61 8.34 3.92
C LEU A 94 -9.42 9.59 4.28
N ARG A 95 -10.50 9.87 3.55
CA ARG A 95 -11.43 10.98 3.85
C ARG A 95 -12.13 10.78 5.19
N ARG A 96 -12.67 9.58 5.45
CA ARG A 96 -13.38 9.25 6.70
C ARG A 96 -12.51 9.40 7.94
N ILE A 97 -11.22 9.08 7.82
CA ILE A 97 -10.25 9.17 8.93
C ILE A 97 -9.52 10.53 8.99
N GLY A 98 -9.90 11.47 8.11
CA GLY A 98 -9.34 12.83 8.08
C GLY A 98 -7.88 12.91 7.60
N ALA A 99 -7.35 11.88 6.94
CA ALA A 99 -5.96 11.85 6.49
C ALA A 99 -5.75 12.74 5.24
N SER A 100 -5.00 13.82 5.39
CA SER A 100 -4.65 14.75 4.30
C SER A 100 -3.29 14.43 3.66
N ARG A 101 -2.47 13.59 4.31
CA ARG A 101 -1.16 13.14 3.84
C ARG A 101 -1.06 11.62 3.85
N VAL A 102 -0.36 11.07 2.88
CA VAL A 102 -0.22 9.61 2.73
C VAL A 102 1.24 9.21 2.58
N ILE A 103 1.64 8.17 3.32
CA ILE A 103 2.87 7.42 3.05
C ILE A 103 2.48 6.11 2.37
N ILE A 104 2.83 5.96 1.10
CA ILE A 104 2.58 4.72 0.35
C ILE A 104 3.70 3.73 0.67
N VAL A 105 3.32 2.58 1.23
CA VAL A 105 4.22 1.48 1.55
C VAL A 105 4.13 0.41 0.46
N THR A 106 5.22 0.24 -0.28
CA THR A 106 5.41 -0.81 -1.30
C THR A 106 6.91 -1.01 -1.55
N ASP A 107 7.29 -1.94 -2.41
CA ASP A 107 8.71 -2.14 -2.74
C ASP A 107 9.24 -1.05 -3.66
N ALA A 108 10.55 -0.76 -3.56
CA ALA A 108 11.20 0.33 -4.27
C ALA A 108 10.90 0.41 -5.78
N PRO A 109 10.85 -0.70 -6.55
CA PRO A 109 10.53 -0.64 -7.98
C PRO A 109 9.10 -0.20 -8.29
N HIS A 110 8.15 -0.38 -7.36
CA HIS A 110 6.74 -0.08 -7.56
C HIS A 110 6.37 1.34 -7.11
N LEU A 111 7.26 2.01 -6.37
CA LEU A 111 7.06 3.39 -5.91
C LEU A 111 6.76 4.37 -7.04
N PRO A 112 7.45 4.36 -8.21
CA PRO A 112 7.13 5.27 -9.31
C PRO A 112 5.68 5.17 -9.79
N ARG A 113 5.18 3.94 -10.04
CA ARG A 113 3.79 3.71 -10.47
C ARG A 113 2.80 4.12 -9.39
N ALA A 114 3.04 3.71 -8.14
CA ALA A 114 2.15 4.04 -7.04
C ALA A 114 2.04 5.56 -6.82
N LEU A 115 3.17 6.28 -6.85
CA LEU A 115 3.19 7.74 -6.71
C LEU A 115 2.59 8.45 -7.92
N MET A 116 2.74 7.92 -9.13
CA MET A 116 2.07 8.45 -10.32
C MET A 116 0.55 8.37 -10.17
N VAL A 117 0.03 7.20 -9.79
CA VAL A 117 -1.41 6.99 -9.57
C VAL A 117 -1.93 7.90 -8.46
N ALA A 118 -1.22 7.97 -7.33
CA ALA A 118 -1.61 8.83 -6.21
C ALA A 118 -1.69 10.30 -6.59
N ARG A 119 -0.69 10.82 -7.32
CA ARG A 119 -0.72 12.20 -7.84
C ARG A 119 -1.91 12.44 -8.76
N ARG A 120 -2.20 11.49 -9.66
CA ARG A 120 -3.34 11.61 -10.59
C ARG A 120 -4.69 11.61 -9.88
N LEU A 121 -4.79 10.93 -8.74
CA LEU A 121 -5.96 10.91 -7.88
C LEU A 121 -5.99 12.05 -6.84
N GLY A 122 -5.06 13.02 -6.93
CA GLY A 122 -5.03 14.19 -6.07
C GLY A 122 -4.47 13.96 -4.66
N LEU A 123 -3.82 12.83 -4.40
CA LEU A 123 -3.24 12.53 -3.09
C LEU A 123 -1.88 13.21 -2.87
N ARG A 124 -1.70 13.81 -1.70
CA ARG A 124 -0.40 14.27 -1.19
C ARG A 124 0.38 13.08 -0.63
N ALA A 125 0.99 12.32 -1.53
CA ALA A 125 1.66 11.07 -1.21
C ALA A 125 3.20 11.17 -1.26
N ARG A 126 3.87 10.47 -0.34
CA ARG A 126 5.30 10.12 -0.42
C ARG A 126 5.47 8.61 -0.35
N GLY A 127 6.55 8.11 -0.93
CA GLY A 127 6.86 6.67 -0.95
C GLY A 127 7.73 6.25 0.22
N SER A 128 7.50 5.05 0.77
CA SER A 128 8.41 4.41 1.72
C SER A 128 8.49 2.92 1.44
N ALA A 129 9.71 2.40 1.28
CA ALA A 129 9.93 0.99 0.98
C ALA A 129 10.71 0.32 2.13
N PRO A 130 10.37 -0.94 2.49
CA PRO A 130 11.19 -1.72 3.40
C PRO A 130 12.58 -1.98 2.82
N ARG A 131 13.59 -2.11 3.69
CA ARG A 131 14.92 -2.61 3.30
C ARG A 131 14.85 -4.12 3.05
N GLY A 132 15.62 -4.63 2.08
CA GLY A 132 15.73 -6.09 1.83
C GLY A 132 14.73 -6.69 0.81
N GLY A 133 14.33 -5.92 -0.21
CA GLY A 133 13.53 -6.43 -1.34
C GLY A 133 14.28 -7.42 -2.25
N ALA A 134 13.63 -7.85 -3.35
CA ALA A 134 14.20 -8.79 -4.33
C ALA A 134 15.60 -8.37 -4.81
N ARG A 135 16.40 -9.33 -5.31
CA ARG A 135 17.77 -9.09 -5.80
C ARG A 135 17.79 -7.92 -6.81
N ILE A 136 18.86 -7.12 -6.82
CA ILE A 136 19.01 -5.92 -7.66
C ILE A 136 18.61 -6.14 -9.13
N GLY A 137 18.96 -7.30 -9.73
CA GLY A 137 18.58 -7.64 -11.10
C GLY A 137 17.09 -7.93 -11.32
N THR A 138 16.38 -8.43 -10.30
CA THR A 138 14.92 -8.61 -10.34
C THR A 138 14.22 -7.26 -10.18
N GLN A 139 14.78 -6.37 -9.37
CA GLN A 139 14.28 -5.01 -9.14
C GLN A 139 14.35 -4.16 -10.42
N THR A 140 15.44 -4.26 -11.20
CA THR A 140 15.58 -3.55 -12.48
C THR A 140 14.65 -4.10 -13.55
N ARG A 141 14.48 -5.43 -13.65
CA ARG A 141 13.51 -6.04 -14.58
C ARG A 141 12.06 -5.67 -14.22
N MET A 142 11.73 -5.60 -12.94
CA MET A 142 10.42 -5.12 -12.48
C MET A 142 10.23 -3.64 -12.79
N ALA A 143 11.22 -2.78 -12.52
CA ALA A 143 11.17 -1.36 -12.89
C ALA A 143 11.08 -1.11 -14.41
N LEU A 144 11.72 -1.95 -15.24
CA LEU A 144 11.60 -1.87 -16.69
C LEU A 144 10.21 -2.33 -17.18
N ARG A 145 9.59 -3.33 -16.53
CA ARG A 145 8.18 -3.70 -16.77
C ARG A 145 7.20 -2.62 -16.29
N GLU A 146 7.61 -1.77 -15.35
CA GLU A 146 6.81 -0.65 -14.89
C GLU A 146 6.68 0.46 -15.95
N ILE A 147 7.57 0.54 -16.94
CA ILE A 147 7.48 1.55 -18.02
C ILE A 147 6.23 1.33 -18.91
N PRO A 148 6.01 0.15 -19.53
CA PRO A 148 4.80 -0.11 -20.28
C PRO A 148 3.56 -0.17 -19.37
N ALA A 149 3.70 -0.62 -18.11
CA ALA A 149 2.60 -0.54 -17.15
C ALA A 149 2.20 0.92 -16.89
N CYS A 150 3.14 1.82 -16.66
CA CYS A 150 2.89 3.26 -16.52
C CYS A 150 2.27 3.85 -17.78
N ALA A 151 2.74 3.48 -18.98
CA ALA A 151 2.15 3.95 -20.24
C ALA A 151 0.70 3.45 -20.43
N ALA A 152 0.44 2.16 -20.19
CA ALA A 152 -0.90 1.59 -20.21
C ALA A 152 -1.81 2.23 -19.14
N TYR A 153 -1.26 2.53 -17.95
CA TYR A 153 -1.97 3.25 -16.90
C TYR A 153 -2.27 4.68 -17.28
N LEU A 154 -1.32 5.42 -17.87
CA LEU A 154 -1.55 6.78 -18.35
C LEU A 154 -2.66 6.83 -19.40
N TRP A 155 -2.74 5.81 -20.27
CA TRP A 155 -3.83 5.64 -21.24
C TRP A 155 -5.16 5.28 -20.58
N ARG A 156 -5.19 4.30 -19.66
CA ARG A 156 -6.40 3.92 -18.91
C ARG A 156 -6.96 5.08 -18.10
N LEU A 157 -6.10 5.84 -17.44
CA LEU A 157 -6.47 7.02 -16.66
C LEU A 157 -6.90 8.21 -17.52
N ARG A 158 -6.56 8.25 -18.83
CA ARG A 158 -7.05 9.29 -19.76
C ARG A 158 -8.51 9.07 -20.18
N ARG A 159 -9.07 7.90 -19.87
CA ARG A 159 -10.46 7.51 -20.16
C ARG A 159 -11.36 7.49 -18.91
N LEU A 160 -10.83 7.89 -17.76
CA LEU A 160 -11.57 8.17 -16.52
C LEU A 160 -11.75 9.67 -16.38
#